data_AF-X0W8L3-F1
#
_entry.id   AF-X0W8L3-F1
#
_cell.length_a   1.000
_cell.length_b   1.000
_cell.length_c   1.000
_cell.angle_alpha   90.00
_cell.angle_beta   90.00
_cell.angle_gamma   90.00
#
_symmetry.space_group_name_H-M   'P 1'
#
loop_
_entity.id
_entity.type
_entity.pdbx_description
1 polymer ?
#
loop_
_entity_poly.entity_id
_entity_poly.type
_entity_poly.pdbx_seq_one_letter_code
_entity_poly.pdbx_strand_id
1 'polypeptide(L)'
;TDTVTMGASVHVGMAVAAGNDGALNVSTFDNVAVTATGALHIKINCGSNSFDVAGWDRDDPYVTGGGDWTNPDSGSFTEADVIGGVANAAPLDIYKSVYHSSTTGQHSYSIPAPDGQYIVRIHFIDKWENRKMDYFIEGVQVLDNFDISSEAGGSNRALVKDFSVPVTDGNGIQILCDKGDGNDVFEAGIEVIPGTANDPPSASCSADPAVGYAPLACQFTGTATDTDGTIQSYHWDFGDGGTSDQQNPSYTYQA
;
A
#
# COMPACT_ATOMS: atom_id res chain seq x y z
N THR A 1 8.45 4.33 25.60
CA THR A 1 7.66 5.30 24.81
C THR A 1 8.45 5.54 23.56
N ASP A 2 8.27 4.66 22.58
CA ASP A 2 8.93 4.75 21.29
C ASP A 2 7.88 5.22 20.30
N THR A 3 8.04 6.47 19.88
CA THR A 3 7.23 7.09 18.85
C THR A 3 7.81 6.67 17.51
N VAL A 4 7.14 5.76 16.81
CA VAL A 4 7.44 5.47 15.40
C VAL A 4 6.78 6.57 14.58
N THR A 5 7.58 7.54 14.13
CA THR A 5 7.15 8.51 13.14
C THR A 5 7.25 7.85 11.76
N MET A 6 6.14 7.29 11.27
CA MET A 6 6.05 6.91 9.86
C MET A 6 5.79 8.18 9.03
N GLY A 7 6.89 8.78 8.59
CA GLY A 7 6.94 9.62 7.41
C GLY A 7 8.25 9.25 6.74
N ALA A 8 8.22 8.90 5.46
CA ALA A 8 9.44 8.71 4.69
C ALA A 8 10.15 10.07 4.54
N SER A 9 10.82 10.52 5.59
CA SER A 9 11.74 11.63 5.54
C SER A 9 13.08 11.07 5.10
N VAL A 10 13.49 11.40 3.88
CA VAL A 10 14.86 11.22 3.44
C VAL A 10 15.74 12.11 4.34
N HIS A 11 16.48 11.49 5.27
CA HIS A 11 17.51 12.19 6.01
C HIS A 11 18.78 12.21 5.16
N VAL A 12 19.00 13.28 4.41
CA VAL A 12 20.30 13.54 3.77
C VAL A 12 21.22 14.11 4.84
N GLY A 13 21.82 13.24 5.66
CA GLY A 13 22.80 13.64 6.66
C GLY A 13 24.16 13.89 6.01
N MET A 14 24.65 15.13 6.03
CA MET A 14 26.02 15.45 5.65
C MET A 14 26.91 15.52 6.90
N ALA A 15 27.99 14.73 6.93
CA ALA A 15 29.06 14.90 7.92
C ALA A 15 30.16 15.78 7.32
N VAL A 16 30.35 16.97 7.90
CA VAL A 16 31.49 17.85 7.58
C VAL A 16 32.72 17.36 8.35
N ALA A 17 33.76 16.92 7.65
CA ALA A 17 35.09 16.73 8.23
C ALA A 17 36.04 17.78 7.65
N ALA A 18 36.67 18.58 8.51
CA ALA A 18 37.78 19.44 8.11
C ALA A 18 38.98 18.56 7.74
N GLY A 19 39.45 18.66 6.50
CA GLY A 19 40.76 18.12 6.12
C GLY A 19 41.90 18.85 6.86
N ASN A 20 43.07 18.23 6.94
CA ASN A 20 44.29 18.84 7.51
C ASN A 20 44.77 20.10 6.75
N ASP A 21 44.07 20.53 5.70
CA ASP A 21 44.32 21.69 4.84
C ASP A 21 43.27 22.81 4.99
N GLY A 22 42.24 22.63 5.83
CA GLY A 22 41.18 23.62 6.04
C GLY A 22 40.06 23.61 4.99
N ALA A 23 40.01 22.61 4.09
CA ALA A 23 38.91 22.44 3.15
C ALA A 23 37.75 21.63 3.77
N LEU A 24 36.51 22.04 3.48
CA LEU A 24 35.28 21.30 3.82
C LEU A 24 35.01 20.22 2.77
N ASN A 25 34.63 19.00 3.20
CA ASN A 25 34.27 17.86 2.34
C ASN A 25 32.89 17.29 2.74
N VAL A 26 32.05 16.99 1.73
CA VAL A 26 30.58 16.82 1.84
C VAL A 26 30.08 15.46 1.25
N SER A 27 30.89 14.39 1.26
CA SER A 27 30.72 13.26 0.29
C SER A 27 30.24 11.87 0.77
N THR A 28 29.73 11.65 1.99
CA THR A 28 29.38 10.28 2.47
C THR A 28 27.88 10.05 2.73
N PHE A 29 27.33 8.92 2.25
CA PHE A 29 25.95 8.44 2.45
C PHE A 29 25.94 6.96 2.89
N ASP A 30 25.05 6.58 3.80
CA ASP A 30 24.83 5.17 4.22
C ASP A 30 23.39 4.74 3.92
N ASN A 31 23.21 3.61 3.21
CA ASN A 31 21.92 2.95 3.00
C ASN A 31 21.92 1.60 3.73
N VAL A 32 20.90 1.36 4.58
CA VAL A 32 20.69 0.08 5.29
C VAL A 32 19.69 -0.76 4.49
N ALA A 33 20.05 -2.00 4.16
CA ALA A 33 19.18 -2.96 3.45
C ALA A 33 18.63 -4.02 4.42
N VAL A 34 17.36 -4.43 4.23
CA VAL A 34 16.70 -5.54 4.96
C VAL A 34 16.27 -6.62 3.95
N THR A 35 16.42 -7.90 4.33
CA THR A 35 16.16 -9.07 3.46
C THR A 35 14.77 -9.66 3.73
N ALA A 36 13.93 -9.85 2.69
CA ALA A 36 12.63 -10.51 2.81
C ALA A 36 12.75 -12.05 2.73
N THR A 37 12.11 -12.77 3.66
CA THR A 37 11.96 -14.24 3.66
C THR A 37 10.68 -14.68 2.92
N GLY A 38 10.72 -15.88 2.32
CA GLY A 38 9.78 -16.39 1.30
C GLY A 38 8.28 -16.46 1.62
N ALA A 39 7.52 -16.67 0.55
CA ALA A 39 6.22 -16.05 0.28
C ALA A 39 4.99 -16.68 0.96
N LEU A 40 4.41 -15.98 1.94
CA LEU A 40 3.02 -16.14 2.36
C LEU A 40 2.08 -15.64 1.26
N HIS A 41 1.51 -16.52 0.43
CA HIS A 41 0.41 -16.15 -0.49
C HIS A 41 -0.87 -16.86 -0.07
N ILE A 42 -1.78 -16.12 0.56
CA ILE A 42 -3.12 -16.61 0.94
C ILE A 42 -4.11 -16.13 -0.12
N LYS A 43 -5.04 -17.00 -0.52
CA LYS A 43 -6.11 -16.67 -1.47
C LYS A 43 -7.43 -17.17 -0.92
N ILE A 44 -8.42 -16.29 -0.81
CA ILE A 44 -9.69 -16.54 -0.13
C ILE A 44 -10.82 -16.31 -1.14
N ASN A 45 -11.64 -17.34 -1.37
CA ASN A 45 -12.84 -17.28 -2.19
C ASN A 45 -14.03 -16.87 -1.32
N CYS A 46 -14.44 -15.61 -1.45
CA CYS A 46 -15.46 -15.01 -0.59
C CYS A 46 -16.88 -15.47 -1.01
N GLY A 47 -17.67 -15.86 -0.03
CA GLY A 47 -19.04 -16.35 -0.20
C GLY A 47 -19.15 -17.80 -0.66
N SER A 48 -18.06 -18.57 -0.77
CA SER A 48 -18.16 -19.93 -1.35
C SER A 48 -18.48 -21.02 -0.33
N ASN A 49 -19.66 -21.63 -0.49
CA ASN A 49 -19.99 -22.97 -0.01
C ASN A 49 -20.14 -23.99 -1.16
N SER A 50 -20.02 -23.55 -2.43
CA SER A 50 -20.47 -24.30 -3.60
C SER A 50 -19.50 -24.30 -4.79
N PHE A 51 -18.44 -23.50 -4.77
CA PHE A 51 -17.41 -23.45 -5.82
C PHE A 51 -16.03 -23.71 -5.22
N ASP A 52 -15.50 -24.90 -5.48
CA ASP A 52 -14.10 -25.24 -5.19
C ASP A 52 -13.23 -24.68 -6.33
N VAL A 53 -12.52 -23.59 -6.05
CA VAL A 53 -11.63 -22.95 -7.02
C VAL A 53 -10.21 -23.34 -6.65
N ALA A 54 -9.53 -24.07 -7.54
CA ALA A 54 -8.21 -24.63 -7.26
C ALA A 54 -7.22 -23.56 -6.77
N GLY A 55 -6.68 -23.76 -5.57
CA GLY A 55 -5.71 -22.86 -4.94
C GLY A 55 -6.32 -21.64 -4.24
N TRP A 56 -7.64 -21.60 -4.05
CA TRP A 56 -8.33 -20.60 -3.23
C TRP A 56 -9.06 -21.30 -2.08
N ASP A 57 -8.78 -20.85 -0.86
CA ASP A 57 -9.41 -21.36 0.35
C ASP A 57 -10.82 -20.76 0.51
N ARG A 58 -11.68 -21.46 1.23
CA ARG A 58 -12.98 -20.90 1.64
C ARG A 58 -12.76 -19.80 2.67
N ASP A 59 -13.69 -18.86 2.74
CA ASP A 59 -13.66 -17.72 3.64
C ASP A 59 -14.05 -18.04 5.09
N ASP A 60 -14.76 -19.13 5.33
CA ASP A 60 -15.26 -19.54 6.66
C ASP A 60 -14.22 -19.62 7.79
N PRO A 61 -12.92 -19.89 7.55
CA PRO A 61 -11.91 -19.84 8.62
C PRO A 61 -11.45 -18.42 8.95
N TYR A 62 -11.71 -17.45 8.07
CA TYR A 62 -11.17 -16.09 8.14
C TYR A 62 -12.25 -15.05 8.49
N VAL A 63 -13.50 -15.28 8.09
CA VAL A 63 -14.58 -14.29 8.19
C VAL A 63 -15.37 -14.41 9.51
N THR A 64 -15.74 -13.26 10.08
CA THR A 64 -16.63 -13.12 11.23
C THR A 64 -17.65 -12.02 10.96
N GLY A 65 -18.87 -12.15 11.48
CA GLY A 65 -19.95 -11.18 11.28
C GLY A 65 -20.94 -11.67 10.23
N GLY A 66 -21.88 -12.51 10.66
CA GLY A 66 -22.78 -13.30 9.81
C GLY A 66 -23.32 -12.55 8.58
N GLY A 67 -22.95 -13.07 7.42
CA GLY A 67 -23.39 -12.59 6.11
C GLY A 67 -24.04 -13.73 5.33
N ASP A 68 -24.72 -13.33 4.27
CA ASP A 68 -25.31 -14.21 3.29
C ASP A 68 -24.34 -14.40 2.12
N TRP A 69 -24.51 -15.48 1.37
CA TRP A 69 -23.82 -15.66 0.10
C TRP A 69 -24.82 -15.46 -1.03
N THR A 70 -24.35 -14.83 -2.10
CA THR A 70 -25.08 -14.80 -3.37
C THR A 70 -24.16 -15.12 -4.53
N ASN A 71 -24.74 -15.75 -5.54
CA ASN A 71 -24.11 -15.89 -6.85
C ASN A 71 -24.57 -14.70 -7.72
N PRO A 72 -23.69 -13.75 -8.07
CA PRO A 72 -24.04 -12.66 -8.97
C PRO A 72 -24.31 -13.16 -10.41
N ASP A 73 -23.76 -14.33 -10.80
CA ASP A 73 -23.99 -14.95 -12.10
C ASP A 73 -25.41 -15.53 -12.21
N SER A 74 -26.22 -14.98 -13.13
CA SER A 74 -27.52 -15.57 -13.51
C SER A 74 -27.42 -16.51 -14.72
N GLY A 75 -26.24 -17.05 -14.99
CA GLY A 75 -25.96 -17.96 -16.11
C GLY A 75 -25.55 -17.25 -17.39
N SER A 76 -24.78 -16.16 -17.32
CA SER A 76 -24.37 -15.37 -18.49
C SER A 76 -22.95 -14.80 -18.43
N PHE A 77 -22.15 -15.11 -17.40
CA PHE A 77 -20.78 -14.61 -17.32
C PHE A 77 -19.88 -15.25 -18.39
N THR A 78 -19.21 -14.42 -19.19
CA THR A 78 -18.06 -14.84 -19.99
C THR A 78 -16.79 -14.19 -19.42
N GLU A 79 -15.63 -14.80 -19.67
CA GLU A 79 -14.34 -14.22 -19.26
C GLU A 79 -14.14 -12.82 -19.86
N ALA A 80 -14.53 -12.61 -21.12
CA ALA A 80 -14.39 -11.32 -21.78
C ALA A 80 -15.24 -10.23 -21.12
N ASP A 81 -16.44 -10.57 -20.65
CA ASP A 81 -17.36 -9.61 -20.02
C ASP A 81 -16.89 -9.24 -18.60
N VAL A 82 -16.39 -10.22 -17.85
CA VAL A 82 -16.06 -10.05 -16.43
C VAL A 82 -14.62 -9.61 -16.22
N ILE A 83 -13.64 -10.34 -16.77
CA ILE A 83 -12.21 -10.16 -16.46
C ILE A 83 -11.41 -9.60 -17.65
N GLY A 84 -12.04 -9.42 -18.81
CA GLY A 84 -11.40 -8.87 -20.01
C GLY A 84 -10.76 -7.50 -19.75
N GLY A 85 -9.43 -7.43 -19.83
CA GLY A 85 -8.67 -6.20 -19.63
C GLY A 85 -8.50 -5.77 -18.17
N VAL A 86 -8.91 -6.60 -17.20
CA VAL A 86 -8.72 -6.34 -15.77
C VAL A 86 -7.34 -6.86 -15.35
N ALA A 87 -6.46 -5.94 -14.95
CA ALA A 87 -5.15 -6.31 -14.44
C ALA A 87 -5.28 -7.13 -13.15
N ASN A 88 -4.44 -8.16 -12.99
CA ASN A 88 -4.41 -9.01 -11.80
C ASN A 88 -5.74 -9.70 -11.47
N ALA A 89 -6.61 -9.92 -12.45
CA ALA A 89 -7.86 -10.64 -12.24
C ALA A 89 -7.63 -12.06 -11.71
N ALA A 90 -8.51 -12.50 -10.82
CA ALA A 90 -8.60 -13.89 -10.39
C ALA A 90 -9.21 -14.77 -11.50
N PRO A 91 -9.17 -16.11 -11.38
CA PRO A 91 -9.96 -16.98 -12.22
C PRO A 91 -11.44 -16.57 -12.21
N LEU A 92 -12.14 -16.71 -13.35
CA LEU A 92 -13.54 -16.28 -13.51
C LEU A 92 -14.46 -16.82 -12.39
N ASP A 93 -14.22 -18.04 -11.92
CA ASP A 93 -15.04 -18.70 -10.92
C ASP A 93 -15.02 -17.99 -9.55
N ILE A 94 -13.98 -17.20 -9.24
CA ILE A 94 -13.96 -16.36 -8.03
C ILE A 94 -15.05 -15.30 -8.09
N TYR A 95 -15.30 -14.73 -9.26
CA TYR A 95 -16.32 -13.70 -9.44
C TYR A 95 -17.76 -14.27 -9.50
N LYS A 96 -17.95 -15.59 -9.36
CA LYS A 96 -19.26 -16.25 -9.32
C LYS A 96 -19.79 -16.48 -7.90
N SER A 97 -19.02 -16.11 -6.89
CA SER A 97 -19.51 -16.00 -5.51
C SER A 97 -19.07 -14.69 -4.93
N VAL A 98 -19.95 -14.06 -4.17
CA VAL A 98 -19.60 -12.92 -3.33
C VAL A 98 -20.11 -13.18 -1.92
N TYR A 99 -19.30 -12.80 -0.94
CA TYR A 99 -19.79 -12.62 0.42
C TYR A 99 -20.50 -11.27 0.48
N HIS A 100 -21.66 -11.23 1.12
CA HIS A 100 -22.37 -9.98 1.36
C HIS A 100 -23.10 -10.01 2.69
N SER A 101 -23.35 -8.85 3.29
CA SER A 101 -23.98 -8.75 4.60
C SER A 101 -25.07 -7.69 4.61
N SER A 102 -26.24 -8.02 4.06
CA SER A 102 -27.40 -7.12 4.08
C SER A 102 -28.07 -7.03 5.46
N THR A 103 -27.87 -8.03 6.33
CA THR A 103 -28.54 -8.13 7.63
C THR A 103 -27.86 -7.26 8.70
N THR A 104 -26.53 -7.31 8.81
CA THR A 104 -25.78 -6.45 9.74
C THR A 104 -25.16 -5.25 9.04
N GLY A 105 -24.99 -5.29 7.72
CA GLY A 105 -24.30 -4.26 6.97
C GLY A 105 -22.79 -4.27 7.17
N GLN A 106 -22.25 -5.28 7.85
CA GLN A 106 -20.86 -5.29 8.26
C GLN A 106 -20.38 -6.73 8.50
N HIS A 107 -19.14 -7.00 8.09
CA HIS A 107 -18.38 -8.21 8.44
C HIS A 107 -16.89 -7.90 8.44
N SER A 108 -16.09 -8.84 8.97
CA SER A 108 -14.65 -8.68 9.09
C SER A 108 -13.91 -9.96 8.73
N TYR A 109 -12.67 -9.82 8.24
CA TYR A 109 -11.73 -10.92 8.06
C TYR A 109 -10.56 -10.77 9.03
N SER A 110 -10.16 -11.89 9.65
CA SER A 110 -8.91 -12.04 10.40
C SER A 110 -8.04 -13.06 9.68
N ILE A 111 -7.01 -12.57 8.98
CA ILE A 111 -6.17 -13.39 8.11
C ILE A 111 -4.80 -13.60 8.78
N PRO A 112 -4.39 -14.85 9.08
CA PRO A 112 -3.12 -15.12 9.73
C PRO A 112 -1.94 -14.66 8.87
N ALA A 113 -1.18 -13.68 9.37
CA ALA A 113 0.05 -13.20 8.77
C ALA A 113 1.02 -12.77 9.87
N PRO A 114 2.32 -13.12 9.80
CA PRO A 114 3.34 -12.50 10.66
C PRO A 114 3.43 -10.99 10.41
N ASP A 115 3.95 -10.24 11.37
CA ASP A 115 4.32 -8.84 11.15
C ASP A 115 5.22 -8.69 9.91
N GLY A 116 4.93 -7.70 9.09
CA GLY A 116 5.56 -7.53 7.79
C GLY A 116 4.76 -6.63 6.85
N GLN A 117 5.30 -6.44 5.65
CA GLN A 117 4.64 -5.68 4.59
C GLN A 117 3.89 -6.64 3.66
N TYR A 118 2.65 -6.31 3.33
CA TYR A 118 1.81 -7.11 2.45
C TYR A 118 1.14 -6.26 1.38
N ILE A 119 0.84 -6.87 0.24
CA ILE A 119 -0.21 -6.40 -0.64
C ILE A 119 -1.47 -7.19 -0.28
N VAL A 120 -2.49 -6.47 0.19
CA VAL A 120 -3.85 -6.99 0.29
C VAL A 120 -4.56 -6.64 -1.00
N ARG A 121 -4.91 -7.65 -1.79
CA ARG A 121 -5.70 -7.49 -3.00
C ARG A 121 -7.13 -7.91 -2.73
N ILE A 122 -8.08 -7.05 -3.08
CA ILE A 122 -9.50 -7.36 -2.98
C ILE A 122 -10.10 -7.39 -4.38
N HIS A 123 -10.81 -8.48 -4.67
CA HIS A 123 -11.52 -8.73 -5.91
C HIS A 123 -13.00 -8.40 -5.71
N PHE A 124 -13.52 -7.54 -6.58
CA PHE A 124 -14.88 -7.04 -6.54
C PHE A 124 -15.63 -7.42 -7.81
N ILE A 125 -16.93 -7.62 -7.67
CA ILE A 125 -17.88 -7.62 -8.79
C ILE A 125 -19.23 -7.14 -8.29
N ASP A 126 -19.87 -6.28 -9.07
CA ASP A 126 -21.19 -5.74 -8.73
C ASP A 126 -22.14 -5.87 -9.91
N LYS A 127 -23.28 -6.51 -9.69
CA LYS A 127 -24.39 -6.60 -10.63
C LYS A 127 -25.50 -5.57 -10.38
N TRP A 128 -25.63 -5.11 -9.15
CA TRP A 128 -26.72 -4.29 -8.64
C TRP A 128 -26.19 -2.89 -8.32
N GLU A 129 -26.25 -2.03 -9.33
CA GLU A 129 -25.70 -0.66 -9.34
C GLU A 129 -26.18 0.22 -8.15
N ASN A 130 -25.41 1.26 -7.82
CA ASN A 130 -25.65 2.26 -6.75
C ASN A 130 -25.42 1.80 -5.31
N ARG A 131 -24.49 0.88 -5.08
CA ARG A 131 -24.09 0.47 -3.74
C ARG A 131 -22.77 1.13 -3.38
N LYS A 132 -22.71 1.64 -2.15
CA LYS A 132 -21.53 2.28 -1.58
C LYS A 132 -21.12 1.51 -0.35
N MET A 133 -19.82 1.37 -0.15
CA MET A 133 -19.29 0.70 1.01
C MET A 133 -17.91 1.25 1.38
N ASP A 134 -17.53 1.02 2.63
CA ASP A 134 -16.27 1.40 3.23
C ASP A 134 -15.45 0.14 3.54
N TYR A 135 -14.14 0.21 3.27
CA TYR A 135 -13.21 -0.83 3.69
C TYR A 135 -12.15 -0.21 4.59
N PHE A 136 -11.86 -0.91 5.68
CA PHE A 136 -10.76 -0.62 6.57
C PHE A 136 -9.82 -1.81 6.60
N ILE A 137 -8.52 -1.56 6.52
CA ILE A 137 -7.48 -2.58 6.69
C ILE A 137 -6.55 -2.11 7.80
N GLU A 138 -6.28 -2.95 8.79
CA GLU A 138 -5.52 -2.58 10.00
C GLU A 138 -6.08 -1.32 10.70
N GLY A 139 -7.40 -1.14 10.62
CA GLY A 139 -8.10 0.02 11.17
C GLY A 139 -7.98 1.32 10.36
N VAL A 140 -7.25 1.31 9.24
CA VAL A 140 -7.13 2.45 8.32
C VAL A 140 -8.19 2.34 7.23
N GLN A 141 -8.98 3.40 7.00
CA GLN A 141 -9.94 3.43 5.91
C GLN A 141 -9.19 3.50 4.56
N VAL A 142 -9.34 2.47 3.74
CA VAL A 142 -8.70 2.35 2.41
C VAL A 142 -9.65 2.59 1.25
N LEU A 143 -10.96 2.43 1.50
CA LEU A 143 -12.03 2.76 0.57
C LEU A 143 -13.12 3.51 1.35
N ASP A 144 -13.59 4.62 0.80
CA ASP A 144 -14.63 5.49 1.37
C ASP A 144 -15.72 5.68 0.33
N ASN A 145 -16.96 5.33 0.68
CA ASN A 145 -18.14 5.43 -0.18
C ASN A 145 -17.92 4.81 -1.58
N PHE A 146 -17.12 3.75 -1.63
CA PHE A 146 -16.65 3.12 -2.86
C PHE A 146 -17.82 2.52 -3.63
N ASP A 147 -17.91 2.79 -4.94
CA ASP A 147 -18.94 2.22 -5.83
C ASP A 147 -18.24 1.38 -6.90
N ILE A 148 -18.38 0.06 -6.76
CA ILE A 148 -17.73 -0.93 -7.64
C ILE A 148 -18.16 -0.72 -9.08
N SER A 149 -19.46 -0.56 -9.34
CA SER A 149 -20.00 -0.49 -10.71
C SER A 149 -19.55 0.77 -11.44
N SER A 150 -19.43 1.89 -10.72
CA SER A 150 -18.92 3.16 -11.23
C SER A 150 -17.44 3.04 -11.63
N GLU A 151 -16.61 2.46 -10.76
CA GLU A 151 -15.17 2.35 -11.01
C GLU A 151 -14.81 1.23 -11.99
N ALA A 152 -15.54 0.10 -11.95
CA ALA A 152 -15.40 -0.99 -12.90
C ALA A 152 -15.87 -0.59 -14.31
N GLY A 153 -16.60 0.51 -14.46
CA GLY A 153 -17.14 1.00 -15.73
C GLY A 153 -18.31 0.16 -16.25
N GLY A 154 -19.19 -0.28 -15.34
CA GLY A 154 -20.40 -1.02 -15.63
C GLY A 154 -20.65 -2.19 -14.67
N SER A 155 -21.88 -2.72 -14.69
CA SER A 155 -22.25 -3.92 -13.94
C SER A 155 -21.63 -5.20 -14.51
N ASN A 156 -21.47 -6.23 -13.67
CA ASN A 156 -20.85 -7.53 -13.97
C ASN A 156 -19.40 -7.46 -14.47
N ARG A 157 -18.69 -6.37 -14.19
CA ARG A 157 -17.27 -6.23 -14.48
C ARG A 157 -16.46 -6.42 -13.21
N ALA A 158 -15.40 -7.21 -13.29
CA ALA A 158 -14.48 -7.37 -12.19
C ALA A 158 -13.72 -6.05 -11.95
N LEU A 159 -13.47 -5.75 -10.69
CA LEU A 159 -12.58 -4.69 -10.26
C LEU A 159 -11.62 -5.26 -9.22
N VAL A 160 -10.36 -4.86 -9.31
CA VAL A 160 -9.29 -5.35 -8.43
C VAL A 160 -8.61 -4.15 -7.81
N LYS A 161 -8.49 -4.15 -6.48
CA LYS A 161 -7.80 -3.10 -5.72
C LYS A 161 -6.68 -3.71 -4.90
N ASP A 162 -5.49 -3.16 -5.04
CA ASP A 162 -4.29 -3.55 -4.29
C ASP A 162 -4.00 -2.48 -3.24
N PHE A 163 -3.80 -2.91 -2.00
CA PHE A 163 -3.48 -2.05 -0.86
C PHE A 163 -2.16 -2.50 -0.24
N SER A 164 -1.23 -1.56 -0.02
CA SER A 164 0.01 -1.83 0.72
C SER A 164 -0.27 -1.71 2.21
N VAL A 165 -0.03 -2.78 2.96
CA VAL A 165 -0.47 -2.95 4.35
C VAL A 165 0.71 -3.36 5.24
N PRO A 166 1.14 -2.47 6.16
CA PRO A 166 2.06 -2.85 7.22
C PRO A 166 1.31 -3.54 8.37
N VAL A 167 1.72 -4.76 8.72
CA VAL A 167 1.24 -5.48 9.91
C VAL A 167 2.32 -5.36 10.99
N THR A 168 1.96 -4.84 12.16
CA THR A 168 2.93 -4.48 13.22
C THR A 168 2.51 -4.89 14.63
N ASP A 169 1.35 -5.52 14.76
CA ASP A 169 0.68 -5.74 16.04
C ASP A 169 0.61 -7.21 16.46
N GLY A 170 1.15 -8.12 15.63
CA GLY A 170 1.14 -9.57 15.85
C GLY A 170 -0.22 -10.25 15.68
N ASN A 171 -1.27 -9.54 15.25
CA ASN A 171 -2.63 -10.07 15.14
C ASN A 171 -2.98 -10.60 13.74
N GLY A 172 -2.07 -10.49 12.78
CA GLY A 172 -2.35 -10.75 11.37
C GLY A 172 -3.25 -9.66 10.76
N ILE A 173 -3.58 -9.81 9.48
CA ILE A 173 -4.30 -8.78 8.73
C ILE A 173 -5.78 -8.78 9.12
N GLN A 174 -6.27 -7.64 9.60
CA GLN A 174 -7.66 -7.36 9.92
C GLN A 174 -8.27 -6.51 8.82
N ILE A 175 -9.36 -7.00 8.22
CA ILE A 175 -10.16 -6.27 7.24
C ILE A 175 -11.56 -6.08 7.83
N LEU A 176 -12.04 -4.85 7.87
CA LEU A 176 -13.43 -4.53 8.22
C LEU A 176 -14.13 -4.01 6.97
N CYS A 177 -15.25 -4.63 6.64
CA CYS A 177 -16.11 -4.23 5.54
C CYS A 177 -17.38 -3.63 6.15
N ASP A 178 -17.69 -2.39 5.83
CA ASP A 178 -18.86 -1.68 6.35
C ASP A 178 -19.67 -1.11 5.19
N LYS A 179 -20.98 -1.33 5.17
CA LYS A 179 -21.84 -0.75 4.12
C LYS A 179 -21.92 0.78 4.22
N GLY A 180 -21.54 1.37 5.36
CA GLY A 180 -21.74 2.78 5.64
C GLY A 180 -23.20 3.20 5.44
N ASP A 181 -23.41 4.25 4.67
CA ASP A 181 -24.74 4.74 4.26
C ASP A 181 -25.37 3.90 3.12
N GLY A 182 -24.61 2.96 2.56
CA GLY A 182 -25.08 2.02 1.55
C GLY A 182 -25.96 0.91 2.09
N ASN A 183 -26.24 -0.03 1.20
CA ASN A 183 -27.16 -1.13 1.46
C ASN A 183 -26.47 -2.41 1.90
N ASP A 184 -25.27 -2.68 1.41
CA ASP A 184 -24.62 -3.98 1.56
C ASP A 184 -23.13 -3.88 1.13
N VAL A 185 -22.32 -4.88 1.50
CA VAL A 185 -20.87 -5.00 1.28
C VAL A 185 -20.61 -6.18 0.33
N PHE A 186 -19.62 -6.08 -0.56
CA PHE A 186 -19.39 -7.11 -1.58
C PHE A 186 -17.92 -7.31 -1.86
N GLU A 187 -17.46 -8.55 -1.69
CA GLU A 187 -16.20 -8.98 -2.26
C GLU A 187 -16.31 -10.41 -2.76
N ALA A 188 -15.62 -10.68 -3.87
CA ALA A 188 -15.55 -11.97 -4.53
C ALA A 188 -14.35 -12.79 -4.06
N GLY A 189 -13.26 -12.11 -3.71
CA GLY A 189 -12.07 -12.78 -3.21
C GLY A 189 -11.07 -11.82 -2.60
N ILE A 190 -10.19 -12.37 -1.77
CA ILE A 190 -9.10 -11.63 -1.12
C ILE A 190 -7.80 -12.41 -1.33
N GLU A 191 -6.73 -11.73 -1.74
CA GLU A 191 -5.38 -12.27 -1.71
C GLU A 191 -4.52 -11.50 -0.71
N VAL A 192 -3.76 -12.22 0.10
CA VAL A 192 -2.64 -11.66 0.88
C VAL A 192 -1.36 -12.12 0.22
N ILE A 193 -0.64 -11.18 -0.36
CA ILE A 193 0.60 -11.40 -1.08
C ILE A 193 1.71 -10.74 -0.24
N PRO A 194 2.88 -11.37 -0.06
CA PRO A 194 3.98 -10.68 0.61
C PRO A 194 4.30 -9.44 -0.21
N GLY A 195 4.30 -8.29 0.45
CA GLY A 195 4.90 -7.11 -0.15
C GLY A 195 6.38 -7.39 -0.35
N THR A 196 6.97 -6.82 -1.40
CA THR A 196 8.38 -6.48 -1.26
C THR A 196 8.48 -5.59 -0.01
N ALA A 197 9.43 -5.88 0.88
CA ALA A 197 9.64 -5.06 2.07
C ALA A 197 9.68 -3.59 1.65
N ASN A 198 9.07 -2.68 2.43
CA ASN A 198 9.12 -1.24 2.14
C ASN A 198 10.57 -0.85 1.86
N ASP A 199 10.90 -0.60 0.61
CA ASP A 199 12.26 -0.27 0.23
C ASP A 199 12.47 1.20 0.66
N PRO A 200 13.54 1.51 1.42
CA PRO A 200 13.81 2.89 1.75
C PRO A 200 13.99 3.68 0.44
N PRO A 201 13.47 4.92 0.33
CA PRO A 201 13.68 5.73 -0.84
C PRO A 201 15.18 5.87 -1.10
N SER A 202 15.60 5.63 -2.33
CA SER A 202 16.98 5.88 -2.74
C SER A 202 17.14 7.36 -3.02
N ALA A 203 18.00 8.04 -2.28
CA ALA A 203 18.33 9.44 -2.51
C ALA A 203 19.79 9.60 -2.95
N SER A 204 20.02 10.59 -3.81
CA SER A 204 21.36 11.07 -4.14
C SER A 204 21.38 12.58 -4.15
N CYS A 205 22.52 13.16 -3.78
CA CYS A 205 22.67 14.60 -3.81
C CYS A 205 24.06 15.05 -4.25
N SER A 206 24.15 16.33 -4.64
CA SER A 206 25.39 16.98 -5.02
C SER A 206 25.38 18.46 -4.61
N ALA A 207 26.56 19.03 -4.41
CA ALA A 207 26.77 20.45 -4.17
C ALA A 207 27.68 21.06 -5.24
N ASP A 208 27.40 22.29 -5.68
CA ASP A 208 28.24 23.06 -6.59
C ASP A 208 28.43 24.50 -6.07
N PRO A 209 29.66 24.93 -5.72
CA PRO A 209 30.87 24.11 -5.63
C PRO A 209 30.83 23.15 -4.42
N ALA A 210 31.43 21.97 -4.57
CA ALA A 210 31.52 20.98 -3.47
C ALA A 210 32.65 21.27 -2.47
N VAL A 211 33.62 22.11 -2.86
CA VAL A 211 34.79 22.47 -2.05
C VAL A 211 35.15 23.93 -2.31
N GLY A 212 35.55 24.65 -1.26
CA GLY A 212 36.07 26.01 -1.37
C GLY A 212 36.36 26.61 0.01
N TYR A 213 36.76 27.88 0.00
CA TYR A 213 36.99 28.65 1.23
C TYR A 213 35.72 29.38 1.64
N ALA A 214 35.51 29.52 2.95
CA ALA A 214 34.44 30.34 3.49
C ALA A 214 34.66 31.85 3.19
N PRO A 215 33.59 32.63 2.94
CA PRO A 215 32.21 32.18 2.80
C PRO A 215 31.99 31.42 1.49
N LEU A 216 31.40 30.23 1.58
CA LEU A 216 31.20 29.33 0.45
C LEU A 216 29.72 29.19 0.14
N ALA A 217 29.26 29.85 -0.92
CA ALA A 217 27.89 29.70 -1.42
C ALA A 217 27.81 28.45 -2.30
N CYS A 218 27.00 27.48 -1.89
CA CYS A 218 26.78 26.22 -2.59
C CYS A 218 25.33 26.14 -3.08
N GLN A 219 25.14 25.67 -4.32
CA GLN A 219 23.85 25.18 -4.79
C GLN A 219 23.79 23.67 -4.59
N PHE A 220 22.75 23.21 -3.91
CA PHE A 220 22.51 21.79 -3.68
C PHE A 220 21.47 21.26 -4.66
N THR A 221 21.66 20.02 -5.08
CA THR A 221 20.70 19.27 -5.91
C THR A 221 20.38 17.95 -5.23
N GLY A 222 19.09 17.69 -5.01
CA GLY A 222 18.58 16.46 -4.44
C GLY A 222 17.74 15.69 -5.46
N THR A 223 18.02 14.40 -5.61
CA THR A 223 17.17 13.47 -6.38
C THR A 223 16.82 12.28 -5.49
N ALA A 224 15.59 11.81 -5.59
CA ALA A 224 15.17 10.61 -4.90
C ALA A 224 14.21 9.80 -5.75
N THR A 225 14.30 8.48 -5.62
CA THR A 225 13.38 7.52 -6.22
C THR A 225 12.85 6.61 -5.14
N ASP A 226 11.57 6.34 -5.21
CA ASP A 226 10.88 5.41 -4.35
C ASP A 226 10.18 4.40 -5.26
N THR A 227 10.59 3.13 -5.19
CA THR A 227 10.15 2.09 -6.13
C THR A 227 8.78 1.51 -5.76
N ASP A 228 8.36 1.67 -4.51
CA ASP A 228 7.12 1.13 -3.95
C ASP A 228 6.27 2.20 -3.23
N GLY A 229 6.74 3.45 -3.19
CA GLY A 229 6.00 4.59 -2.67
C GLY A 229 6.16 5.88 -3.50
N THR A 230 6.04 7.01 -2.81
CA THR A 230 6.27 8.35 -3.39
C THR A 230 7.05 9.20 -2.40
N ILE A 231 7.94 10.06 -2.91
CA ILE A 231 8.74 10.95 -2.08
C ILE A 231 7.84 12.02 -1.45
N GLN A 232 7.72 12.02 -0.12
CA GLN A 232 6.85 12.95 0.61
C GLN A 232 7.53 14.29 0.91
N SER A 233 8.81 14.29 1.26
CA SER A 233 9.56 15.49 1.63
C SER A 233 11.06 15.32 1.39
N TYR A 234 11.76 16.46 1.32
CA TYR A 234 13.21 16.55 1.36
C TYR A 234 13.61 17.21 2.68
N HIS A 235 14.74 16.80 3.24
CA HIS A 235 15.34 17.48 4.38
C HIS A 235 16.86 17.48 4.25
N TRP A 236 17.46 18.66 4.43
CA TRP A 236 18.89 18.90 4.39
C TRP A 236 19.36 19.34 5.77
N ASP A 237 20.45 18.72 6.22
CA ASP A 237 21.28 19.20 7.31
C ASP A 237 22.64 19.57 6.73
N PHE A 238 23.01 20.85 6.80
CA PHE A 238 24.26 21.35 6.24
C PHE A 238 25.47 21.06 7.14
N GLY A 239 25.27 20.55 8.36
CA GLY A 239 26.30 20.14 9.31
C GLY A 239 26.85 21.26 10.19
N ASP A 240 26.45 22.51 9.95
CA ASP A 240 26.79 23.70 10.75
C ASP A 240 25.57 24.24 11.54
N GLY A 241 24.49 23.46 11.61
CA GLY A 241 23.22 23.83 12.24
C GLY A 241 22.22 24.49 11.30
N GLY A 242 22.58 24.77 10.04
CA GLY A 242 21.62 25.17 9.01
C GLY A 242 20.85 23.97 8.46
N THR A 243 19.56 24.20 8.12
CA THR A 243 18.70 23.17 7.53
C THR A 243 17.85 23.72 6.37
N SER A 244 17.27 22.83 5.56
CA SER A 244 16.28 23.19 4.54
C SER A 244 15.35 22.02 4.20
N ASP A 245 14.10 22.32 3.85
CA ASP A 245 13.13 21.33 3.36
C ASP A 245 12.89 21.41 1.84
N GLN A 246 13.65 22.26 1.15
CA GLN A 246 13.57 22.37 -0.32
C GLN A 246 14.29 21.19 -0.98
N GLN A 247 13.83 20.74 -2.15
CA GLN A 247 14.55 19.72 -2.92
C GLN A 247 15.93 20.20 -3.38
N ASN A 248 16.06 21.45 -3.82
CA ASN A 248 17.29 22.01 -4.38
C ASN A 248 17.65 23.37 -3.71
N PRO A 249 18.07 23.37 -2.43
CA PRO A 249 18.33 24.61 -1.69
C PRO A 249 19.64 25.27 -2.10
N SER A 250 19.73 26.59 -1.90
CA SER A 250 21.00 27.33 -1.88
C SER A 250 21.40 27.61 -0.43
N TYR A 251 22.65 27.34 -0.05
CA TYR A 251 23.15 27.57 1.30
C TYR A 251 24.59 28.11 1.30
N THR A 252 24.93 29.01 2.24
CA THR A 252 26.25 29.63 2.31
C THR A 252 26.92 29.31 3.64
N TYR A 253 28.00 28.53 3.58
CA TYR A 253 28.86 28.25 4.74
C TYR A 253 29.63 29.50 5.13
N GLN A 254 29.55 29.85 6.42
CA GLN A 254 30.30 30.97 6.99
C GLN A 254 31.67 30.51 7.49
N ALA A 255 32.54 31.49 7.80
CA ALA A 255 33.88 31.25 8.33
C ALA A 255 33.89 30.89 9.82
#